data_AF-A0A8D8HUL4-F1
#
_entry.id   AF-A0A8D8HUL4-F1
#
_cell.length_a   1.000
_cell.length_b   1.000
_cell.length_c   1.000
_cell.angle_alpha   90.00
_cell.angle_beta   90.00
_cell.angle_gamma   90.00
#
_symmetry.space_group_name_H-M   'P 1'
#
loop_
_entity.id
_entity.type
_entity.pdbx_description
1 polymer ?
#
loop_
_entity_poly.entity_id
_entity_poly.type
_entity_poly.pdbx_seq_one_letter_code
_entity_poly.pdbx_strand_id
1 'polypeptide(L)'
;MNLEKYGIYNFHQDEDGFVYAYTDGSWEGNGTAAPCAGLGVYFGEGHALNAVSGRATNNCGEFQADALAIRLAKQQGIKRLTVNTDSRFLIDSITEWLSSCK
;
A
#
# COMPACT_ATOMS: atom_id res chain seq x y z
N MET A 1 -14.57 3.16 -14.05
CA MET A 1 -13.81 3.84 -12.98
C MET A 1 -14.00 5.33 -13.15
N ASN A 2 -14.45 6.00 -12.10
CA ASN A 2 -14.69 7.45 -12.08
C ASN A 2 -13.57 8.14 -11.27
N LEU A 3 -13.29 9.40 -11.59
CA LEU A 3 -12.39 10.24 -10.80
C LEU A 3 -13.20 10.96 -9.73
N GLU A 4 -12.94 10.62 -8.48
CA GLU A 4 -13.70 11.11 -7.33
C GLU A 4 -12.80 11.91 -6.40
N LYS A 5 -13.32 13.02 -5.89
CA LYS A 5 -12.53 13.98 -5.12
C LYS A 5 -12.55 13.64 -3.63
N TYR A 6 -11.37 13.39 -3.07
CA TYR A 6 -11.15 13.21 -1.64
C TYR A 6 -10.15 14.25 -1.13
N GLY A 7 -10.62 15.15 -0.26
CA GLY A 7 -9.83 16.31 0.16
C GLY A 7 -9.50 17.22 -1.03
N ILE A 8 -8.20 17.34 -1.33
CA ILE A 8 -7.70 18.14 -2.47
C ILE A 8 -7.27 17.29 -3.68
N TYR A 9 -7.32 15.95 -3.57
CA TYR A 9 -6.85 15.03 -4.62
C TYR A 9 -8.02 14.30 -5.28
N ASN A 10 -7.78 13.80 -6.50
CA ASN A 10 -8.74 13.00 -7.25
C ASN A 10 -8.24 11.57 -7.32
N PHE A 11 -9.10 10.61 -7.01
CA PHE A 11 -8.79 9.19 -6.97
C PHE A 11 -9.65 8.41 -7.95
N HIS A 12 -9.10 7.32 -8.50
CA HIS A 12 -9.91 6.37 -9.24
C HIS A 12 -10.76 5.54 -8.28
N GLN A 13 -12.07 5.62 -8.46
CA GLN A 13 -13.07 4.87 -7.69
C GLN A 13 -13.89 3.96 -8.61
N ASP A 14 -14.23 2.76 -8.12
CA ASP A 14 -15.21 1.90 -8.78
C ASP A 14 -16.67 2.32 -8.49
N GLU A 15 -17.62 1.66 -9.15
CA GLU A 15 -19.06 1.92 -9.00
C GLU A 15 -19.58 1.61 -7.60
N ASP A 16 -18.96 0.65 -6.93
CA ASP A 16 -19.33 0.32 -5.57
C ASP A 16 -18.87 1.42 -4.61
N GLY A 17 -17.77 2.11 -4.88
CA GLY A 17 -17.18 3.14 -4.03
C GLY A 17 -15.84 2.75 -3.39
N PHE A 18 -15.07 1.82 -3.94
CA PHE A 18 -13.69 1.55 -3.52
C PHE A 18 -12.69 2.36 -4.33
N VAL A 19 -11.75 2.98 -3.62
CA VAL A 19 -10.56 3.59 -4.23
C VAL A 19 -9.49 2.53 -4.38
N TYR A 20 -8.77 2.54 -5.51
CA TYR A 20 -7.66 1.62 -5.73
C TYR A 20 -6.32 2.22 -5.32
N ALA A 21 -5.53 1.43 -4.59
CA ALA A 21 -4.11 1.63 -4.40
C ALA A 21 -3.38 0.37 -4.86
N TYR A 22 -2.18 0.56 -5.39
CA TYR A 22 -1.26 -0.51 -5.75
C TYR A 22 -0.01 -0.34 -4.90
N THR A 23 0.43 -1.43 -4.29
CA THR A 23 1.54 -1.44 -3.37
C THR A 23 2.53 -2.50 -3.80
N ASP A 24 3.81 -2.15 -3.68
CA ASP A 24 4.91 -3.06 -3.96
C ASP A 24 5.99 -2.82 -2.90
N GLY A 25 6.59 -3.91 -2.42
CA GLY A 25 7.69 -3.90 -1.48
C GLY A 25 8.81 -4.74 -2.04
N SER A 26 9.97 -4.12 -2.27
CA SER A 26 11.17 -4.84 -2.68
C SER A 26 12.14 -4.95 -1.53
N TRP A 27 12.87 -6.06 -1.49
CA TRP A 27 13.91 -6.28 -0.52
C TRP A 27 15.19 -6.76 -1.20
N GLU A 28 16.25 -5.98 -1.05
CA GLU A 28 17.59 -6.30 -1.51
C GLU A 28 18.53 -6.54 -0.32
N GLY A 29 19.36 -7.58 -0.40
CA GLY A 29 20.41 -7.84 0.58
C GLY A 29 19.97 -8.53 1.88
N ASN A 30 18.92 -9.36 1.85
CA ASN A 30 18.53 -10.20 2.98
C ASN A 30 19.74 -11.02 3.52
N GLY A 31 20.01 -10.92 4.82
CA GLY A 31 21.14 -11.59 5.47
C GLY A 31 22.50 -10.88 5.37
N THR A 32 22.55 -9.66 4.82
CA THR A 32 23.78 -8.83 4.75
C THR A 32 23.80 -7.71 5.80
N ALA A 33 24.95 -7.05 5.97
CA ALA A 33 25.12 -5.97 6.96
C ALA A 33 24.37 -4.67 6.61
N ALA A 34 23.81 -4.55 5.40
CA ALA A 34 23.11 -3.37 4.93
C ALA A 34 21.93 -3.75 3.99
N PRO A 35 20.88 -4.40 4.52
CA PRO A 35 19.68 -4.67 3.74
C PRO A 35 19.02 -3.34 3.35
N CYS A 36 18.56 -3.26 2.10
CA CYS A 36 17.78 -2.14 1.59
C CYS A 36 16.38 -2.65 1.29
N ALA A 37 15.36 -2.03 1.88
CA ALA A 37 13.99 -2.25 1.50
C ALA A 37 13.43 -1.03 0.77
N GLY A 38 12.89 -1.28 -0.41
CA GLY A 38 12.08 -0.36 -1.18
C GLY A 38 10.61 -0.59 -0.89
N LEU A 39 9.83 0.47 -0.82
CA LEU A 39 8.38 0.41 -0.83
C LEU A 39 7.83 1.41 -1.84
N GLY A 40 6.74 1.04 -2.48
CA GLY A 40 6.03 1.83 -3.47
C GLY A 40 4.54 1.85 -3.18
N VAL A 41 3.92 3.02 -3.31
CA VAL A 41 2.47 3.21 -3.30
C VAL A 41 2.08 4.00 -4.54
N TYR A 42 1.09 3.49 -5.27
CA TYR A 42 0.59 4.08 -6.50
C TYR A 42 -0.94 4.16 -6.49
N PHE A 43 -1.47 5.36 -6.71
CA PHE A 43 -2.91 5.64 -6.79
C PHE A 43 -3.39 5.97 -8.22
N GLY A 44 -2.46 6.26 -9.13
CA GLY A 44 -2.76 6.65 -10.51
C GLY A 44 -1.63 7.46 -11.14
N GLU A 45 -1.70 7.65 -12.45
CA GLU A 45 -0.65 8.32 -13.22
C GLU A 45 -0.50 9.78 -12.75
N GLY A 46 0.73 10.18 -12.40
CA GLY A 46 1.02 11.55 -11.91
C GLY A 46 0.32 11.91 -10.59
N HIS A 47 -0.24 10.95 -9.86
CA HIS A 47 -0.96 11.24 -8.62
C HIS A 47 0.01 11.74 -7.53
N ALA A 48 -0.31 12.88 -6.91
CA ALA A 48 0.57 13.57 -5.98
C ALA A 48 0.90 12.79 -4.69
N LEU A 49 0.10 11.78 -4.36
CA LEU A 49 0.34 10.87 -3.23
C LEU A 49 1.07 9.57 -3.62
N ASN A 50 1.49 9.42 -4.88
CA ASN A 50 2.39 8.34 -5.24
C ASN A 50 3.70 8.50 -4.47
N ALA A 51 4.14 7.44 -3.81
CA ALA A 51 5.27 7.49 -2.90
C ALA A 51 6.20 6.31 -3.16
N VAL A 52 7.51 6.59 -3.15
CA VAL A 52 8.56 5.57 -3.14
C VAL A 52 9.52 5.90 -2.01
N SER A 53 9.82 4.93 -1.16
CA SER A 53 10.86 5.07 -0.13
C SER A 53 11.86 3.93 -0.28
N GLY A 54 13.12 4.27 -0.53
CA GLY A 54 14.20 3.31 -0.79
C GLY A 54 15.05 2.93 0.44
N ARG A 55 14.67 3.38 1.64
CA ARG A 55 15.47 3.14 2.85
C ARG A 55 14.61 2.76 4.05
N ALA A 56 13.84 1.69 3.92
CA ALA A 56 13.32 0.99 5.09
C ALA A 56 14.44 0.12 5.69
N THR A 57 14.80 0.36 6.95
CA THR A 57 15.92 -0.29 7.67
C THR A 57 15.52 -1.56 8.41
N ASN A 58 14.28 -2.01 8.25
CA ASN A 58 13.73 -3.20 8.90
C ASN A 58 12.97 -4.06 7.87
N ASN A 59 12.87 -5.35 8.19
CA ASN A 59 12.58 -6.47 7.28
C ASN A 59 11.16 -6.52 6.68
N CYS A 60 10.43 -5.40 6.56
CA CYS A 60 9.01 -5.39 6.19
C CYS A 60 8.67 -4.32 5.16
N GLY A 61 9.39 -4.28 4.02
CA GLY A 61 9.08 -3.35 2.92
C GLY A 61 7.64 -3.47 2.41
N GLU A 62 7.17 -4.71 2.20
CA GLU A 62 5.81 -5.00 1.71
C GLU A 62 4.74 -4.48 2.69
N PHE A 63 4.74 -4.95 3.93
CA PHE A 63 3.77 -4.50 4.95
C PHE A 63 3.79 -2.97 5.16
N GLN A 64 4.96 -2.34 5.04
CA GLN A 64 5.07 -0.89 5.17
C GLN A 64 4.49 -0.14 3.97
N ALA A 65 4.57 -0.69 2.76
CA ALA A 65 3.92 -0.14 1.58
C ALA A 65 2.39 -0.10 1.79
N ASP A 66 1.81 -1.20 2.27
CA ASP A 66 0.38 -1.30 2.54
C ASP A 66 -0.07 -0.38 3.67
N ALA A 67 0.67 -0.36 4.78
CA ALA A 67 0.40 0.55 5.89
C ALA A 67 0.47 2.03 5.46
N LEU A 68 1.41 2.37 4.57
CA LEU A 68 1.53 3.71 4.01
C LEU A 68 0.32 4.04 3.12
N ALA A 69 -0.09 3.14 2.21
CA ALA A 69 -1.26 3.33 1.36
C ALA A 69 -2.53 3.58 2.17
N ILE A 70 -2.77 2.75 3.20
CA ILE A 70 -3.92 2.89 4.10
C ILE A 70 -3.86 4.22 4.86
N ARG A 71 -2.69 4.61 5.36
CA ARG A 71 -2.51 5.88 6.09
C ARG A 71 -2.80 7.08 5.19
N LEU A 72 -2.25 7.10 3.97
CA LEU A 72 -2.47 8.19 3.01
C LEU A 72 -3.95 8.30 2.64
N ALA A 73 -4.60 7.17 2.35
CA ALA A 73 -6.02 7.14 2.04
C ALA A 73 -6.88 7.66 3.20
N LYS A 74 -6.61 7.20 4.42
CA LYS A 74 -7.32 7.64 5.62
C LYS A 74 -7.16 9.13 5.89
N GLN A 75 -5.98 9.70 5.64
CA GLN A 75 -5.73 11.14 5.78
C GLN A 75 -6.55 11.98 4.79
N GLN A 76 -6.92 11.43 3.63
CA GLN A 76 -7.80 12.09 2.66
C GLN A 76 -9.29 11.82 2.91
N GLY A 77 -9.64 11.06 3.95
CA GLY A 77 -11.03 10.74 4.28
C GLY A 77 -11.61 9.56 3.49
N ILE A 78 -10.78 8.79 2.78
CA ILE A 78 -11.21 7.57 2.09
C ILE A 78 -11.55 6.50 3.13
N LYS A 79 -12.77 5.98 3.06
CA LYS A 79 -13.27 4.93 3.98
C LYS A 79 -13.19 3.52 3.38
N ARG A 80 -13.07 3.41 2.07
CA ARG A 80 -13.12 2.17 1.32
C ARG A 80 -11.97 2.14 0.33
N LEU A 81 -10.97 1.33 0.65
CA LEU A 81 -9.73 1.22 -0.11
C LEU A 81 -9.53 -0.24 -0.49
N THR A 82 -9.27 -0.49 -1.76
CA THR A 82 -8.77 -1.76 -2.28
C THR A 82 -7.26 -1.61 -2.45
N VAL A 83 -6.50 -2.38 -1.67
CA VAL A 83 -5.05 -2.44 -1.79
C VAL A 83 -4.70 -3.65 -2.65
N ASN A 84 -4.07 -3.40 -3.79
CA ASN A 84 -3.59 -4.43 -4.70
C ASN A 84 -2.10 -4.62 -4.47
N THR A 85 -1.72 -5.79 -3.95
CA THR A 85 -0.34 -6.21 -3.74
C THR A 85 -0.15 -7.59 -4.36
N ASP A 86 1.08 -7.92 -4.76
CA ASP A 86 1.50 -9.26 -5.16
C ASP A 86 2.10 -10.08 -3.99
N SER A 87 2.22 -9.49 -2.80
CA SER A 87 2.66 -10.20 -1.59
C SER A 87 1.59 -11.19 -1.11
N ARG A 88 1.75 -12.46 -1.47
CA ARG A 88 0.93 -13.56 -0.90
C ARG A 88 1.05 -13.63 0.61
N PHE A 89 2.23 -13.36 1.15
CA PHE A 89 2.45 -13.36 2.59
C PHE A 89 1.52 -12.36 3.29
N LEU A 90 1.37 -11.15 2.75
CA LEU A 90 0.47 -10.15 3.30
C LEU A 90 -1.00 -10.56 3.16
N ILE A 91 -1.39 -11.03 1.97
CA ILE A 91 -2.76 -11.47 1.70
C ILE A 91 -3.15 -12.57 2.69
N ASP A 92 -2.37 -13.65 2.77
CA ASP A 92 -2.63 -14.79 3.65
C ASP A 92 -2.60 -14.39 5.13
N SER A 93 -1.68 -13.49 5.52
CA SER A 93 -1.59 -12.96 6.88
C SER A 93 -2.89 -12.29 7.33
N ILE A 94 -3.50 -11.49 6.46
CA ILE A 94 -4.70 -10.70 6.78
C ILE A 94 -5.98 -11.54 6.65
N THR A 95 -6.08 -12.35 5.60
CA THR A 95 -7.32 -13.08 5.28
C THR A 95 -7.43 -14.40 6.03
N GLU A 96 -6.32 -15.05 6.35
CA GLU A 96 -6.31 -16.39 6.95
C GLU A 96 -5.71 -16.38 8.36
N TRP A 97 -4.49 -15.88 8.53
CA TRP A 97 -3.74 -16.13 9.76
C TRP A 97 -4.19 -15.26 10.92
N LEU A 98 -4.46 -13.97 10.70
CA LEU A 98 -4.99 -13.07 11.72
C LEU A 98 -6.30 -13.56 12.33
N SER A 99 -7.13 -14.27 11.56
CA SER A 99 -8.37 -14.86 12.06
C SER A 99 -8.15 -16.08 12.96
N SER A 100 -7.03 -16.78 12.75
CA SER A 100 -6.63 -18.01 13.46
C SER A 100 -5.75 -17.71 14.68
N CYS A 101 -5.01 -16.60 14.66
CA CYS A 101 -4.25 -16.09 15.79
C CYS A 101 -5.21 -15.49 16.85
N LYS A 102 -5.57 -16.28 17.86
CA LYS A 102 -6.25 -15.84 19.08
C LYS A 102 -5.39 -16.05 20.31
#